data_AF-A0A2D7Y6K2-F1
#
_entry.id   AF-A0A2D7Y6K2-F1
#
_cell.length_a   1.000
_cell.length_b   1.000
_cell.length_c   1.000
_cell.angle_alpha   90.00
_cell.angle_beta   90.00
_cell.angle_gamma   90.00
#
_symmetry.space_group_name_H-M   'P 1'
#
loop_
_entity.id
_entity.type
_entity.pdbx_description
1 polymer ?
#
loop_
_entity_poly.entity_id
_entity_poly.type
_entity_poly.pdbx_seq_one_letter_code
_entity_poly.pdbx_strand_id
1 'polypeptide(L)'
;MAPRGLLVSLVIPAGLMAAPAALAQSDAGEWRPQQVEGEAPVYPGTALRRAQEGDCSVVFRIDQQGRIDEFEISCSDPVFEPAALAAASSWRFTPWPGPEMLSVRRYSKPIRFRLDD
;
A
#
# COMPACT_ATOMS: atom_id res chain seq x y z
N MET A 1 -10.36 -61.45 -33.44
CA MET A 1 -9.05 -60.82 -33.70
C MET A 1 -9.26 -59.74 -34.75
N ALA A 2 -9.19 -58.47 -34.38
CA ALA A 2 -9.37 -57.32 -35.29
C ALA A 2 -8.15 -57.17 -36.23
N PRO A 3 -8.29 -56.40 -37.33
CA PRO A 3 -7.54 -55.14 -37.29
C PRO A 3 -8.28 -53.91 -37.89
N ARG A 4 -8.06 -52.76 -37.22
CA ARG A 4 -7.56 -51.47 -37.75
C ARG A 4 -8.37 -50.90 -38.94
N GLY A 5 -9.12 -49.81 -38.80
CA GLY A 5 -8.73 -48.51 -38.25
C GLY A 5 -8.55 -47.53 -39.42
N LEU A 6 -9.44 -46.54 -39.53
CA LEU A 6 -9.17 -45.34 -40.34
C LEU A 6 -9.85 -44.15 -39.66
N LEU A 7 -9.02 -43.34 -39.00
CA LEU A 7 -9.43 -42.05 -38.45
C LEU A 7 -9.57 -41.07 -39.62
N VAL A 8 -10.77 -40.52 -39.77
CA VAL A 8 -11.05 -39.40 -40.68
C VAL A 8 -10.21 -38.21 -40.23
N SER A 9 -9.28 -37.78 -41.08
CA SER A 9 -8.47 -36.58 -40.83
C SER A 9 -9.37 -35.35 -40.96
N LEU A 10 -9.56 -34.66 -39.84
CA LEU A 10 -10.25 -33.37 -39.76
C LEU A 10 -9.30 -32.28 -40.27
N VAL A 11 -9.62 -31.71 -41.43
CA VAL A 11 -8.96 -30.49 -41.93
C VAL A 11 -9.81 -29.31 -41.48
N ILE A 12 -9.32 -28.53 -40.51
CA ILE A 12 -9.90 -27.24 -40.13
C ILE A 12 -9.15 -26.16 -40.91
N PRO A 13 -9.77 -25.37 -41.80
CA PRO A 13 -9.09 -24.23 -42.38
C PRO A 13 -9.06 -23.07 -41.38
N ALA A 14 -7.91 -22.41 -41.35
CA ALA A 14 -7.61 -21.25 -40.55
C ALA A 14 -8.41 -20.01 -41.01
N GLY A 15 -8.71 -19.12 -40.05
CA GLY A 15 -8.92 -17.71 -40.32
C GLY A 15 -10.05 -17.05 -39.54
N LEU A 16 -9.69 -16.35 -38.47
CA LEU A 16 -10.04 -14.94 -38.29
C LEU A 16 -9.11 -14.35 -37.23
N MET A 17 -8.29 -13.39 -37.65
CA MET A 17 -7.56 -12.50 -36.73
C MET A 17 -8.59 -11.71 -35.91
N ALA A 18 -8.63 -11.95 -34.60
CA ALA A 18 -9.10 -10.97 -33.63
C ALA A 18 -7.86 -10.42 -32.93
N ALA A 19 -7.71 -9.10 -32.98
CA ALA A 19 -6.55 -8.36 -32.49
C ALA A 19 -6.14 -8.80 -31.07
N PRO A 20 -4.84 -8.70 -30.71
CA PRO A 20 -4.51 -8.67 -29.30
C PRO A 20 -5.20 -7.42 -28.76
N ALA A 21 -6.26 -7.60 -27.98
CA ALA A 21 -6.54 -6.69 -26.89
C ALA A 21 -5.28 -6.80 -26.02
N ALA A 22 -4.30 -5.94 -26.31
CA ALA A 22 -3.26 -5.62 -25.36
C ALA A 22 -4.03 -5.09 -24.16
N LEU A 23 -4.35 -6.01 -23.23
CA LEU A 23 -4.65 -5.66 -21.87
C LEU A 23 -3.46 -4.79 -21.50
N ALA A 24 -3.68 -3.49 -21.43
CA ALA A 24 -2.84 -2.61 -20.65
C ALA A 24 -2.89 -3.22 -19.26
N GLN A 25 -1.95 -4.13 -18.97
CA GLN A 25 -1.65 -4.58 -17.64
C GLN A 25 -1.15 -3.30 -16.97
N SER A 26 -2.07 -2.59 -16.32
CA SER A 26 -1.75 -1.42 -15.55
C SER A 26 -0.74 -1.86 -14.49
N ASP A 27 0.50 -1.37 -14.56
CA ASP A 27 1.53 -1.53 -13.51
C ASP A 27 1.08 -1.01 -12.13
N ALA A 28 -0.15 -0.50 -12.03
CA ALA A 28 -0.90 -0.34 -10.80
C ALA A 28 -0.96 -1.61 -9.91
N GLY A 29 -0.70 -2.80 -10.47
CA GLY A 29 -0.63 -4.06 -9.72
C GLY A 29 0.46 -4.11 -8.65
N GLU A 30 1.56 -3.38 -8.82
CA GLU A 30 2.73 -3.45 -7.92
C GLU A 30 3.33 -2.08 -7.59
N TRP A 31 2.49 -1.05 -7.42
CA TRP A 31 2.99 0.19 -6.84
C TRP A 31 3.25 0.03 -5.34
N ARG A 32 4.50 0.27 -4.93
CA ARG A 32 4.97 0.20 -3.54
C ARG A 32 5.42 1.59 -3.10
N PRO A 33 4.56 2.37 -2.41
CA PRO A 33 4.88 3.74 -2.07
C PRO A 33 6.12 3.81 -1.17
N GLN A 34 7.08 4.67 -1.53
CA GLN A 34 8.25 4.94 -0.71
C GLN A 34 8.05 6.26 0.02
N GLN A 35 8.37 6.32 1.32
CA GLN A 35 8.36 7.59 2.04
C GLN A 35 9.52 8.45 1.53
N VAL A 36 9.20 9.64 1.00
CA VAL A 36 10.20 10.60 0.49
C VAL A 36 10.59 11.64 1.54
N GLU A 37 9.65 12.00 2.41
CA GLU A 37 9.86 12.97 3.49
C GLU A 37 9.06 12.59 4.74
N GLY A 38 9.45 13.12 5.89
CA GLY A 38 8.71 12.99 7.14
C GLY A 38 9.61 13.09 8.36
N GLU A 39 9.09 13.75 9.38
CA GLU A 39 9.77 13.92 10.66
C GLU A 39 9.53 12.73 11.58
N ALA A 40 10.50 12.47 12.46
CA ALA A 40 10.35 11.55 13.56
C ALA A 40 9.36 12.11 14.59
N PRO A 41 8.61 11.25 15.30
CA PRO A 41 7.73 11.72 16.36
C PRO A 41 8.52 12.34 17.51
N VAL A 42 8.03 13.48 18.00
CA VAL A 42 8.57 14.09 19.22
C VAL A 42 8.02 13.34 20.43
N TYR A 43 8.91 12.85 21.30
CA TYR A 43 8.51 12.12 22.50
C TYR A 43 7.68 13.01 23.45
N PRO A 44 6.47 12.58 23.88
CA PRO A 44 5.68 13.36 24.82
C PRO A 44 6.41 13.57 26.15
N GLY A 45 6.60 14.82 26.58
CA GLY A 45 7.33 15.12 27.81
C GLY A 45 6.69 14.53 29.07
N THR A 46 5.37 14.32 29.08
CA THR A 46 4.65 13.62 30.16
C THR A 46 5.01 12.14 30.25
N ALA A 47 5.11 11.46 29.11
CA ALA A 47 5.51 10.06 29.03
C ALA A 47 7.00 9.89 29.35
N LEU A 48 7.85 10.79 28.85
CA LEU A 48 9.29 10.80 29.13
C LEU A 48 9.58 10.93 30.64
N ARG A 49 8.92 11.87 31.33
CA ARG A 49 9.07 12.05 32.79
C ARG A 49 8.61 10.82 33.59
N ARG A 50 7.74 9.99 33.02
CA ARG A 50 7.22 8.77 33.63
C ARG A 50 7.97 7.52 33.17
N ALA A 51 9.00 7.66 32.33
CA ALA A 51 9.69 6.54 31.68
C ALA A 51 8.71 5.55 31.02
N GLN A 52 7.68 6.09 30.37
CA GLN A 52 6.63 5.31 29.72
C GLN A 52 6.92 5.18 28.23
N GLU A 53 7.02 3.95 27.73
CA GLU A 53 7.13 3.62 26.31
C GLU A 53 5.77 3.31 25.68
N GLY A 54 5.71 3.29 24.35
CA GLY A 54 4.48 2.96 23.65
C GLY A 54 4.64 2.64 22.18
N ASP A 55 3.61 2.02 21.63
CA ASP A 55 3.51 1.65 20.23
C ASP A 55 2.24 2.25 19.65
N CYS A 56 2.34 2.81 18.45
CA CYS A 56 1.23 3.34 17.69
C CYS A 56 1.19 2.71 16.29
N SER A 57 -0.01 2.48 15.78
CA SER A 57 -0.26 2.13 14.38
C SER A 57 -1.01 3.29 13.73
N VAL A 58 -0.48 3.78 12.62
CA VAL A 58 -1.13 4.80 11.79
C VAL A 58 -1.61 4.13 10.52
N VAL A 59 -2.93 4.09 10.32
CA VAL A 59 -3.56 3.69 9.06
C VAL A 59 -3.91 4.95 8.28
N PHE A 60 -3.60 4.97 6.98
CA PHE A 60 -3.78 6.13 6.11
C PHE A 60 -3.94 5.70 4.65
N ARG A 61 -4.40 6.63 3.81
CA ARG A 61 -4.37 6.50 2.35
C ARG A 61 -3.35 7.50 1.77
N ILE A 62 -2.81 7.20 0.59
CA ILE A 62 -1.90 8.08 -0.15
C ILE A 62 -2.65 8.58 -1.39
N ASP A 63 -2.70 9.90 -1.58
CA ASP A 63 -3.31 10.56 -2.74
C ASP A 63 -2.42 10.50 -3.99
N GLN A 64 -2.93 11.02 -5.11
CA GLN A 64 -2.19 11.08 -6.38
C GLN A 64 -0.93 11.95 -6.33
N GLN A 65 -0.81 12.85 -5.36
CA GLN A 65 0.36 13.71 -5.19
C GLN A 65 1.35 13.15 -4.14
N GLY A 66 1.05 11.99 -3.53
CA GLY A 66 1.88 11.40 -2.49
C GLY A 66 1.66 12.00 -1.10
N ARG A 67 0.61 12.79 -0.90
CA ARG A 67 0.18 13.24 0.44
C ARG A 67 -0.68 12.16 1.06
N ILE A 68 -0.74 12.16 2.38
CA ILE A 68 -1.57 11.20 3.11
C ILE A 68 -2.84 11.86 3.66
N ASP A 69 -3.92 11.09 3.65
CA ASP A 69 -5.23 11.47 4.17
C ASP A 69 -5.91 10.27 4.88
N GLU A 70 -7.12 10.49 5.39
CA GLU A 70 -7.93 9.47 6.10
C GLU A 70 -7.16 8.76 7.23
N PHE A 71 -6.64 9.56 8.17
CA PHE A 71 -5.88 9.05 9.31
C PHE A 71 -6.76 8.28 10.29
N GLU A 72 -6.34 7.07 10.62
CA GLU A 72 -6.80 6.33 11.79
C GLU A 72 -5.56 5.97 12.63
N ILE A 73 -5.52 6.45 13.87
CA ILE A 73 -4.39 6.23 14.77
C ILE A 73 -4.88 5.44 15.98
N SER A 74 -4.11 4.41 16.33
CA SER A 74 -4.32 3.63 17.54
C SER A 74 -2.99 3.44 18.24
N CYS A 75 -2.93 3.82 19.51
CA CYS A 75 -1.75 3.69 20.35
C CYS A 75 -2.01 2.79 21.56
N SER A 76 -0.93 2.22 22.13
CA SER A 76 -0.98 1.48 23.39
C SER A 76 -1.42 2.34 24.57
N ASP A 77 -1.11 3.63 24.53
CA ASP A 77 -1.59 4.64 25.47
C ASP A 77 -1.95 5.93 24.70
N PRO A 78 -3.12 6.55 24.96
CA PRO A 78 -3.53 7.79 24.31
C PRO A 78 -2.55 8.97 24.44
N VAL A 79 -1.64 8.95 25.42
CA VAL A 79 -0.60 9.99 25.59
C VAL A 79 0.29 10.14 24.35
N PHE A 80 0.44 9.08 23.54
CA PHE A 80 1.27 9.08 22.34
C PHE A 80 0.53 9.51 21.07
N GLU A 81 -0.81 9.50 21.06
CA GLU A 81 -1.61 9.79 19.86
C GLU A 81 -1.33 11.18 19.25
N PRO A 82 -1.22 12.29 20.03
CA PRO A 82 -0.94 13.60 19.44
C PRO A 82 0.43 13.67 18.78
N ALA A 83 1.45 13.03 19.37
CA ALA A 83 2.79 12.98 18.82
C ALA A 83 2.86 12.10 17.57
N ALA A 84 2.17 10.96 17.57
CA ALA A 84 2.03 10.08 16.42
C ALA A 84 1.33 10.80 15.25
N LEU A 85 0.26 11.54 15.52
CA LEU A 85 -0.48 12.31 14.51
C LEU A 85 0.37 13.43 13.89
N ALA A 86 1.10 14.18 14.73
CA ALA A 86 1.98 15.24 14.26
C ALA A 86 3.08 14.69 13.32
N ALA A 87 3.72 13.58 13.72
CA ALA A 87 4.71 12.91 12.88
C ALA A 87 4.09 12.41 11.57
N ALA A 88 2.96 11.70 11.67
CA ALA A 88 2.26 11.16 10.50
C ALA A 88 1.92 12.27 9.50
N SER A 89 1.37 13.40 9.97
CA SER A 89 0.98 14.53 9.11
C SER A 89 2.12 15.13 8.27
N SER A 90 3.37 14.97 8.73
CA SER A 90 4.57 15.38 8.00
C SER A 90 4.98 14.42 6.88
N TRP A 91 4.49 13.18 6.88
CA TRP A 91 4.91 12.16 5.92
C TRP A 91 4.48 12.53 4.49
N ARG A 92 5.40 12.30 3.56
CA ARG A 92 5.15 12.36 2.12
C ARG A 92 5.65 11.08 1.49
N PHE A 93 4.93 10.58 0.51
CA PHE A 93 5.26 9.37 -0.23
C PHE A 93 5.44 9.66 -1.71
N THR A 94 6.03 8.72 -2.43
CA THR A 94 6.02 8.74 -3.90
C THR A 94 4.59 8.85 -4.40
N PRO A 95 4.30 9.66 -5.44
CA PRO A 95 2.97 9.78 -6.05
C PRO A 95 2.42 8.46 -6.61
N TRP A 96 1.09 8.32 -6.62
CA TRP A 96 0.40 7.21 -7.30
C TRP A 96 0.44 7.40 -8.82
N PRO A 97 0.95 6.45 -9.62
CA PRO A 97 1.09 6.59 -11.06
C PRO A 97 -0.21 6.30 -11.85
N GLY A 98 -1.28 5.84 -11.18
CA GLY A 98 -2.51 5.41 -11.82
C GLY A 98 -3.72 6.36 -11.63
N PRO A 99 -4.91 5.93 -12.07
CA PRO A 99 -6.15 6.68 -11.83
C PRO A 99 -6.53 6.70 -10.34
N GLU A 100 -7.10 7.81 -9.87
CA GLU A 100 -7.47 8.06 -8.46
C GLU A 100 -8.44 7.02 -7.89
N MET A 101 -9.38 6.52 -8.69
CA MET A 101 -10.29 5.45 -8.29
C MET A 101 -9.57 4.16 -7.85
N LEU A 102 -8.31 3.99 -8.24
CA LEU A 102 -7.47 2.85 -7.85
C LEU A 102 -6.55 3.17 -6.66
N SER A 103 -6.46 4.42 -6.21
CA SER A 103 -5.68 4.82 -5.03
C SER A 103 -6.44 4.63 -3.71
N VAL A 104 -7.40 3.69 -3.65
CA VAL A 104 -8.24 3.44 -2.45
C VAL A 104 -7.58 2.52 -1.41
N ARG A 105 -6.36 2.04 -1.65
CA ARG A 105 -5.66 1.15 -0.72
C ARG A 105 -5.26 1.91 0.55
N ARG A 106 -5.59 1.35 1.71
CA ARG A 106 -5.08 1.80 3.00
C ARG A 106 -3.74 1.14 3.31
N TYR A 107 -2.86 1.92 3.91
CA TYR A 107 -1.54 1.52 4.37
C TYR A 107 -1.49 1.63 5.88
N SER A 108 -0.64 0.82 6.52
CA SER A 108 -0.34 0.92 7.95
C SER A 108 1.15 1.12 8.14
N LYS A 109 1.53 2.06 9.01
CA LYS A 109 2.90 2.27 9.44
C LYS A 109 2.98 2.35 10.96
N PRO A 110 3.87 1.56 11.60
CA PRO A 110 4.07 1.65 13.04
C PRO A 110 4.92 2.87 13.40
N ILE A 111 4.64 3.44 14.56
CA ILE A 111 5.47 4.41 15.26
C ILE A 111 5.77 3.82 16.64
N ARG A 112 7.03 3.83 17.05
CA ARG A 112 7.45 3.35 18.37
C ARG A 112 8.04 4.51 19.16
N PHE A 113 7.70 4.57 20.43
CA PHE A 113 8.30 5.47 21.40
C PHE A 113 9.09 4.59 22.37
N ARG A 114 10.42 4.70 22.29
CA ARG A 114 11.36 4.00 23.16
C ARG A 114 12.29 4.97 23.85
N LEU A 115 12.73 4.64 25.06
CA LEU A 115 13.58 5.53 25.85
C LEU A 115 15.06 5.47 25.45
N ASP A 116 15.44 4.44 24.68
CA ASP A 116 16.79 4.21 24.17
C ASP A 116 17.03 4.74 22.74
N ASP A 117 15.99 5.26 22.07
CA ASP A 117 16.09 5.96 20.78
C ASP A 117 16.72 7.37 20.94
#